data_AF-A0A4R2RVR1-F1
#
_entry.id   AF-A0A4R2RVR1-F1
#
_cell.length_a   1.000
_cell.length_b   1.000
_cell.length_c   1.000
_cell.angle_alpha   90.00
_cell.angle_beta   90.00
_cell.angle_gamma   90.00
#
_symmetry.space_group_name_H-M   'P 1'
#
loop_
_entity.id
_entity.type
_entity.pdbx_description
1 polymer ?
#
loop_
_entity_poly.entity_id
_entity_poly.type
_entity_poly.pdbx_seq_one_letter_code
_entity_poly.pdbx_strand_id
1 'polypeptide(L)'
;MMRKEVTPPMTWRTVTKAGATVLAIACVAVGSLVTPATAQADVYTVGTGIAACNFAAGGVQVEFPDRTYDKPLRLELRTPEASRLKPLDTFYVVRATDVSLTTRGTTPVTSLAQPMRIAYTFNTIDHKRASRMNTDLPITRFRVGYWNEAQGTWQQLPSKIFWNGNEGIVEAESTLGTGLYSLIWTYEAEPLLSNLADDEIRLMVNYQQVKSAVAPYLKDGRTMVPLRIIGQELGAQVSWDTKESRIELVKGKDTLKLWVGQPKVLKNDEPLATNALSDTVVPEITQGSTFVPLRLVADALGATVNWEGKTRTVYIGTKQ
;
A
#
# COMPACT_ATOMS: atom_id res chain seq x y z
N MET A 1 -21.85 60.60 -6.37
CA MET A 1 -20.86 59.64 -6.92
C MET A 1 -20.18 58.94 -5.76
N MET A 2 -20.57 57.69 -5.50
CA MET A 2 -20.10 56.88 -4.38
C MET A 2 -18.68 56.36 -4.62
N ARG A 3 -17.81 56.45 -3.60
CA ARG A 3 -16.47 55.85 -3.61
C ARG A 3 -16.60 54.34 -3.40
N LYS A 4 -16.05 53.55 -4.33
CA LYS A 4 -15.91 52.10 -4.18
C LYS A 4 -14.77 51.80 -3.20
N GLU A 5 -15.09 51.17 -2.08
CA GLU A 5 -14.09 50.51 -1.23
C GLU A 5 -13.52 49.30 -1.97
N VAL A 6 -12.19 49.20 -2.03
CA VAL A 6 -11.46 48.07 -2.60
C VAL A 6 -11.10 47.16 -1.43
N THR A 7 -11.72 45.98 -1.36
CA THR A 7 -11.36 44.90 -0.43
C THR A 7 -10.02 44.28 -0.85
N PRO A 8 -9.09 44.01 0.09
CA PRO A 8 -7.81 43.38 -0.24
C PRO A 8 -7.99 41.89 -0.57
N PRO A 9 -7.10 41.28 -1.38
CA PRO A 9 -7.21 39.89 -1.76
C PRO A 9 -6.98 38.97 -0.56
N MET A 10 -7.89 38.01 -0.38
CA MET A 10 -7.75 36.90 0.57
C MET A 10 -6.45 36.14 0.31
N THR A 11 -5.55 36.23 1.27
CA THR A 11 -4.34 35.41 1.32
C THR A 11 -4.74 33.97 1.64
N TRP A 12 -4.66 33.09 0.63
CA TRP A 12 -4.78 31.66 0.84
C TRP A 12 -3.56 31.18 1.65
N ARG A 13 -3.74 31.05 2.96
CA ARG A 13 -2.84 30.21 3.76
C ARG A 13 -3.03 28.78 3.29
N THR A 14 -2.03 28.24 2.61
CA THR A 14 -1.86 26.80 2.41
C THR A 14 -1.87 26.15 3.78
N VAL A 15 -3.02 25.61 4.17
CA VAL A 15 -3.10 24.60 5.21
C VAL A 15 -2.45 23.37 4.62
N THR A 16 -1.18 23.16 4.94
CA THR A 16 -0.54 21.85 4.83
C THR A 16 -1.37 20.89 5.69
N LYS A 17 -2.31 20.18 5.06
CA LYS A 17 -2.92 19.02 5.67
C LYS A 17 -1.78 18.03 5.90
N ALA A 18 -1.33 17.94 7.16
CA ALA A 18 -0.65 16.75 7.63
C ALA A 18 -1.55 15.56 7.26
N GLY A 19 -1.06 14.73 6.35
CA GLY A 19 -1.73 13.49 5.98
C GLY A 19 -1.96 12.68 7.23
N ALA A 20 -3.22 12.41 7.55
CA ALA A 20 -3.59 11.52 8.63
C ALA A 20 -3.22 10.10 8.20
N THR A 21 -1.97 9.70 8.46
CA THR A 21 -1.54 8.30 8.38
C THR A 21 -2.00 7.61 9.66
N VAL A 22 -3.25 7.16 9.69
CA VAL A 22 -3.74 6.29 10.77
C VAL A 22 -3.55 4.84 10.33
N LEU A 23 -2.49 4.27 10.90
CA LEU A 23 -1.88 2.95 10.74
C LEU A 23 -2.72 1.85 10.04
N ALA A 24 -2.28 1.46 8.85
CA ALA A 24 -1.80 0.09 8.72
C ALA A 24 -0.54 0.01 9.61
N ILE A 25 -0.32 -1.02 10.43
CA ILE A 25 0.69 -0.99 11.53
C ILE A 25 2.01 -0.42 10.98
N ALA A 26 2.23 0.87 11.19
CA ALA A 26 3.40 1.55 10.67
C ALA A 26 4.53 1.04 11.55
N CYS A 27 5.64 0.65 10.93
CA CYS A 27 6.77 0.21 11.72
C CYS A 27 7.14 1.31 12.72
N VAL A 28 7.44 0.93 13.96
CA VAL A 28 7.84 1.91 14.96
C VAL A 28 9.24 2.38 14.60
N ALA A 29 9.34 3.60 14.05
CA ALA A 29 10.61 4.25 13.78
C ALA A 29 11.32 4.48 15.12
N VAL A 30 12.50 3.90 15.27
CA VAL A 30 13.30 3.99 16.50
C VAL A 30 14.37 5.10 16.38
N GLY A 31 14.62 5.57 15.16
CA GLY A 31 15.44 6.73 14.90
C GLY A 31 15.81 6.84 13.43
N SER A 32 16.19 8.06 13.04
CA SER A 32 16.87 8.34 11.78
C SER A 32 18.28 8.83 12.10
N LEU A 33 19.27 8.30 11.41
CA LEU A 33 20.67 8.70 11.59
C LEU A 33 21.18 9.38 10.32
N VAL A 34 21.80 10.54 10.50
CA VAL A 34 22.54 11.27 9.46
C VAL A 34 23.96 11.40 9.96
N THR A 35 24.90 10.66 9.39
CA THR A 35 26.33 10.81 9.69
C THR A 35 26.96 11.79 8.70
N PRO A 36 28.05 12.49 9.08
CA PRO A 36 28.73 13.45 8.21
C PRO A 36 29.31 12.83 6.92
N ALA A 37 29.30 11.50 6.78
CA ALA A 37 29.67 10.75 5.58
C ALA A 37 28.44 10.04 4.96
N THR A 38 27.50 10.85 4.46
CA THR A 38 26.62 10.59 3.29
C THR A 38 25.76 9.31 3.19
N ALA A 39 25.31 8.68 4.27
CA ALA A 39 24.23 7.67 4.18
C ALA A 39 23.11 7.93 5.18
N GLN A 40 21.93 8.34 4.67
CA GLN A 40 20.68 8.39 5.45
C GLN A 40 20.28 6.96 5.82
N ALA A 41 19.97 6.73 7.09
CA ALA A 41 19.49 5.45 7.59
C ALA A 41 18.22 5.65 8.43
N ASP A 42 17.20 4.84 8.16
CA ASP A 42 16.01 4.73 9.01
C ASP A 42 15.95 3.33 9.64
N VAL A 43 15.67 3.29 10.94
CA VAL A 43 15.62 2.05 11.72
C VAL A 43 14.22 1.84 12.28
N TYR A 44 13.73 0.61 12.15
CA TYR A 44 12.42 0.22 12.61
C TYR A 44 12.45 -1.07 13.43
N THR A 45 11.52 -1.17 14.37
CA THR A 45 11.13 -2.44 14.99
C THR A 45 9.92 -3.00 14.23
N VAL A 46 10.08 -4.20 13.69
CA VAL A 46 9.02 -4.96 13.01
C VAL A 46 8.61 -6.10 13.92
N GLY A 47 7.36 -6.10 14.39
CA GLY A 47 6.82 -7.19 15.20
C GLY A 47 6.67 -8.49 14.39
N THR A 48 6.07 -9.51 14.99
CA THR A 48 5.66 -10.73 14.28
C THR A 48 4.38 -10.55 13.47
N GLY A 49 3.66 -9.45 13.73
CA GLY A 49 2.47 -9.05 13.00
C GLY A 49 2.78 -8.28 11.71
N ILE A 50 1.72 -7.74 11.10
CA ILE A 50 1.84 -6.92 9.89
C ILE A 50 2.65 -5.65 10.15
N ALA A 51 3.39 -5.17 9.14
CA ALA A 51 4.09 -3.89 9.23
C ALA A 51 4.31 -3.24 7.86
N ALA A 52 4.32 -1.91 7.77
CA ALA A 52 4.93 -1.21 6.63
C ALA A 52 5.89 -0.11 7.08
N CYS A 53 7.08 -0.12 6.47
CA CYS A 53 8.16 0.81 6.77
C CYS A 53 8.49 1.61 5.51
N ASN A 54 8.43 2.94 5.60
CA ASN A 54 8.69 3.83 4.47
C ASN A 54 10.03 4.56 4.65
N PHE A 55 10.95 4.36 3.72
CA PHE A 55 12.23 5.05 3.65
C PHE A 55 12.19 6.11 2.54
N ALA A 56 11.87 7.34 2.93
CA ALA A 56 11.63 8.44 2.01
C ALA A 56 12.85 8.79 1.15
N ALA A 57 14.06 8.74 1.72
CA ALA A 57 15.30 9.05 0.98
C ALA A 57 15.59 8.04 -0.14
N GLY A 58 15.23 6.78 0.04
CA GLY A 58 15.30 5.74 -0.99
C GLY A 58 14.05 5.65 -1.87
N GLY A 59 13.01 6.42 -1.59
CA GLY A 59 11.73 6.36 -2.29
C GLY A 59 11.07 4.98 -2.24
N VAL A 60 11.27 4.23 -1.15
CA VAL A 60 10.90 2.82 -1.03
C VAL A 60 10.05 2.56 0.20
N GLN A 61 9.03 1.72 0.03
CA GLN A 61 8.22 1.14 1.10
C GLN A 61 8.46 -0.36 1.15
N VAL A 62 8.66 -0.88 2.36
CA VAL A 62 8.77 -2.33 2.62
C VAL A 62 7.59 -2.75 3.49
N GLU A 63 6.83 -3.73 3.00
CA GLU A 63 5.63 -4.26 3.67
C GLU A 63 5.86 -5.71 4.10
N PHE A 64 5.53 -6.01 5.35
CA PHE A 64 5.61 -7.32 5.96
C PHE A 64 4.19 -7.81 6.25
N PRO A 65 3.71 -8.84 5.55
CA PRO A 65 2.52 -9.57 5.96
C PRO A 65 2.63 -10.19 7.35
N ASP A 66 1.50 -10.64 7.91
CA ASP A 66 1.49 -11.38 9.17
C ASP A 66 2.36 -12.64 9.06
N ARG A 67 3.09 -12.97 10.15
CA ARG A 67 4.00 -14.14 10.21
C ARG A 67 5.05 -14.19 9.09
N THR A 68 5.50 -13.03 8.62
CA THR A 68 6.70 -12.95 7.78
C THR A 68 7.93 -13.54 8.48
N TYR A 69 7.95 -13.45 9.81
CA TYR A 69 8.95 -14.09 10.67
C TYR A 69 8.37 -14.40 12.06
N ASP A 70 8.89 -15.44 12.72
CA ASP A 70 8.38 -15.92 14.03
C ASP A 70 8.85 -15.08 15.22
N LYS A 71 9.77 -14.15 14.99
CA LYS A 71 10.35 -13.28 16.03
C LYS A 71 10.34 -11.82 15.56
N PRO A 72 10.31 -10.86 16.49
CA PRO A 72 10.50 -9.46 16.12
C PRO A 72 11.84 -9.24 15.41
N LEU A 73 11.80 -8.42 14.37
CA LEU A 73 12.95 -8.04 13.57
C LEU A 73 13.31 -6.58 13.83
N ARG A 74 14.60 -6.27 13.72
CA ARG A 74 15.08 -4.91 13.51
C ARG A 74 15.33 -4.75 12.02
N LEU A 75 14.60 -3.82 11.39
CA LEU A 75 14.83 -3.40 10.02
C LEU A 75 15.66 -2.12 10.02
N GLU A 76 16.66 -2.10 9.16
CA GLU A 76 17.42 -0.90 8.85
C GLU A 76 17.46 -0.71 7.33
N LEU A 77 16.99 0.46 6.89
CA LEU A 77 16.96 0.88 5.49
C LEU A 77 17.97 1.99 5.30
N ARG A 78 18.91 1.81 4.37
CA ARG A 78 19.98 2.78 4.12
C ARG A 78 20.17 3.08 2.65
N THR A 79 20.61 4.30 2.36
CA THR A 79 21.21 4.59 1.06
C THR A 79 22.58 3.92 0.98
N PRO A 80 22.84 3.06 -0.01
CA PRO A 80 24.13 2.38 -0.15
C PRO A 80 25.22 3.37 -0.56
N GLU A 81 26.46 3.05 -0.20
CA GLU A 81 27.63 3.78 -0.70
C GLU A 81 27.74 3.66 -2.22
N ALA A 82 28.10 4.76 -2.89
CA ALA A 82 28.23 4.79 -4.36
C ALA A 82 29.25 3.76 -4.89
N SER A 83 30.28 3.44 -4.11
CA SER A 83 31.30 2.42 -4.42
C SER A 83 30.72 1.01 -4.58
N ARG A 84 29.57 0.73 -3.96
CA ARG A 84 28.89 -0.57 -4.05
C ARG A 84 28.00 -0.68 -5.29
N LEU A 85 27.68 0.43 -5.94
CA LEU A 85 26.88 0.46 -7.16
C LEU A 85 27.79 0.30 -8.38
N LYS A 86 28.05 -0.94 -8.76
CA LYS A 86 28.84 -1.25 -9.97
C LYS A 86 28.03 -0.90 -11.23
N PRO A 87 28.54 -0.03 -12.13
CA PRO A 87 27.89 0.23 -13.41
C PRO A 87 27.82 -1.04 -14.25
N LEU A 88 26.68 -1.28 -14.88
CA LEU A 88 26.47 -2.37 -15.84
C LEU A 88 25.84 -1.80 -17.11
N ASP A 89 26.16 -2.35 -18.27
CA ASP A 89 25.56 -1.90 -19.54
C ASP A 89 24.11 -2.37 -19.71
N THR A 90 23.74 -3.45 -19.03
CA THR A 90 22.44 -4.12 -19.14
C THR A 90 21.33 -3.44 -18.32
N PHE A 91 21.72 -2.67 -17.29
CA PHE A 91 20.81 -2.01 -16.38
C PHE A 91 21.24 -0.60 -16.02
N TYR A 92 20.27 0.29 -15.83
CA TYR A 92 20.46 1.56 -15.15
C TYR A 92 19.86 1.49 -13.74
N VAL A 93 20.70 1.70 -12.72
CA VAL A 93 20.30 1.76 -11.30
C VAL A 93 19.71 3.15 -11.03
N VAL A 94 18.42 3.22 -10.78
CA VAL A 94 17.71 4.49 -10.55
C VAL A 94 17.87 4.91 -9.10
N ARG A 95 17.58 3.98 -8.18
CA ARG A 95 17.71 4.12 -6.73
C ARG A 95 18.04 2.76 -6.15
N ALA A 96 18.92 2.71 -5.17
CA ALA A 96 19.27 1.49 -4.47
C ALA A 96 19.09 1.68 -2.96
N THR A 97 18.81 0.60 -2.26
CA THR A 97 18.55 0.58 -0.82
C THR A 97 19.15 -0.67 -0.22
N ASP A 98 20.00 -0.50 0.78
CA ASP A 98 20.39 -1.59 1.66
C ASP A 98 19.25 -1.89 2.61
N VAL A 99 18.74 -3.10 2.53
CA VAL A 99 17.76 -3.66 3.45
C VAL A 99 18.50 -4.58 4.40
N SER A 100 18.57 -4.22 5.68
CA SER A 100 19.21 -5.03 6.72
C SER A 100 18.18 -5.47 7.74
N LEU A 101 17.85 -6.76 7.72
CA LEU A 101 16.99 -7.40 8.71
C LEU A 101 17.84 -8.19 9.70
N THR A 102 17.63 -7.95 10.99
CA THR A 102 18.34 -8.66 12.05
C THR A 102 17.40 -9.16 13.15
N THR A 103 17.71 -10.33 13.71
CA THR A 103 17.13 -10.80 14.98
C THR A 103 18.05 -10.42 16.13
N ARG A 104 17.45 -10.12 17.29
CA ARG A 104 18.18 -9.67 18.50
C ARG A 104 19.13 -8.47 18.24
N GLY A 105 18.87 -7.71 17.17
CA GLY A 105 19.64 -6.56 16.73
C GLY A 105 20.99 -6.86 16.05
N THR A 106 21.39 -8.12 15.91
CA THR A 106 22.75 -8.46 15.42
C THR A 106 22.83 -9.61 14.43
N THR A 107 21.90 -10.57 14.46
CA THR A 107 21.98 -11.76 13.60
C THR A 107 21.22 -11.52 12.30
N PRO A 108 21.88 -11.47 11.13
CA PRO A 108 21.20 -11.21 9.86
C PRO A 108 20.15 -12.26 9.52
N VAL A 109 19.03 -11.81 8.98
CA VAL A 109 17.97 -12.67 8.43
C VAL A 109 18.14 -12.72 6.92
N THR A 110 18.55 -13.88 6.40
CA THR A 110 18.78 -14.05 4.97
C THR A 110 17.54 -14.53 4.23
N SER A 111 16.61 -15.22 4.91
CA SER A 111 15.36 -15.71 4.34
C SER A 111 14.18 -15.46 5.28
N LEU A 112 13.01 -15.20 4.69
CA LEU A 112 11.73 -14.96 5.35
C LEU A 112 10.78 -16.14 5.11
N ALA A 113 9.84 -16.35 6.04
CA ALA A 113 8.86 -17.43 5.96
C ALA A 113 7.71 -17.08 4.98
N GLN A 114 7.34 -15.81 4.92
CA GLN A 114 6.47 -15.24 3.88
C GLN A 114 7.25 -14.16 3.12
N PRO A 115 6.94 -13.92 1.84
CA PRO A 115 7.59 -12.85 1.12
C PRO A 115 7.22 -11.49 1.71
N MET A 116 8.21 -10.62 1.87
CA MET A 116 7.96 -9.20 2.04
C MET A 116 7.68 -8.57 0.67
N ARG A 117 6.95 -7.44 0.65
CA ARG A 117 6.80 -6.61 -0.53
C ARG A 117 7.74 -5.42 -0.45
N ILE A 118 8.41 -5.13 -1.55
CA ILE A 118 9.25 -3.94 -1.72
C ILE A 118 8.66 -3.13 -2.86
N ALA A 119 8.32 -1.87 -2.58
CA ALA A 119 7.67 -0.97 -3.52
C ALA A 119 8.48 0.32 -3.67
N TYR A 120 9.02 0.55 -4.86
CA TYR A 120 9.72 1.78 -5.22
C TYR A 120 8.79 2.73 -5.94
N THR A 121 8.80 4.00 -5.54
CA THR A 121 8.16 5.07 -6.29
C THR A 121 9.08 5.59 -7.39
N PHE A 122 8.51 6.05 -8.49
CA PHE A 122 9.23 6.74 -9.55
C PHE A 122 8.35 7.80 -10.22
N ASN A 123 8.97 8.71 -10.96
CA ASN A 123 8.27 9.76 -11.70
C ASN A 123 8.82 9.95 -13.12
N THR A 124 8.30 10.94 -13.83
CA THR A 124 8.73 11.27 -15.20
C THR A 124 10.22 11.64 -15.31
N ILE A 125 10.84 12.20 -14.26
CA ILE A 125 12.27 12.53 -14.25
C ILE A 125 13.09 11.26 -14.19
N ASP A 126 12.70 10.31 -13.34
CA ASP A 126 13.35 9.00 -13.26
C ASP A 126 13.27 8.27 -14.60
N HIS A 127 12.10 8.29 -15.25
CA HIS A 127 11.91 7.72 -16.60
C HIS A 127 12.82 8.37 -17.63
N LYS A 128 12.87 9.70 -17.71
CA LYS A 128 13.75 10.43 -18.62
C LYS A 128 15.22 10.08 -18.40
N ARG A 129 15.69 10.04 -17.15
CA ARG A 129 17.09 9.71 -16.83
C ARG A 129 17.42 8.27 -17.23
N ALA A 130 16.58 7.32 -16.81
CA ALA A 130 16.81 5.89 -17.05
C ALA A 130 16.75 5.51 -18.54
N SER A 131 15.83 6.14 -19.28
CA SER A 131 15.67 5.98 -20.72
C SER A 131 16.69 6.77 -21.56
N ARG A 132 17.65 7.45 -20.93
CA ARG A 132 18.63 8.33 -21.62
C ARG A 132 17.93 9.38 -22.51
N MET A 133 16.86 9.97 -21.98
CA MET A 133 15.99 10.97 -22.60
C MET A 133 15.09 10.44 -23.74
N ASN A 134 15.08 9.13 -24.02
CA ASN A 134 14.15 8.52 -24.97
C ASN A 134 12.84 8.12 -24.28
N THR A 135 11.91 9.06 -24.15
CA THR A 135 10.62 8.84 -23.47
C THR A 135 9.63 7.98 -24.25
N ASP A 136 9.94 7.62 -25.50
CA ASP A 136 9.13 6.68 -26.29
C ASP A 136 9.32 5.24 -25.80
N LEU A 137 10.41 4.96 -25.06
CA LEU A 137 10.62 3.67 -24.43
C LEU A 137 9.57 3.42 -23.33
N PRO A 138 8.95 2.23 -23.32
CA PRO A 138 7.81 1.97 -22.46
C PRO A 138 8.23 1.89 -20.98
N ILE A 139 7.38 2.46 -20.11
CA ILE A 139 7.62 2.58 -18.66
C ILE A 139 7.80 1.22 -17.96
N THR A 140 7.28 0.18 -18.59
CA THR A 140 7.43 -1.24 -18.30
C THR A 140 8.86 -1.76 -18.26
N ARG A 141 9.87 -0.95 -18.54
CA ARG A 141 11.27 -1.35 -18.40
C ARG A 141 11.78 -1.18 -16.98
N PHE A 142 11.03 -0.54 -16.08
CA PHE A 142 11.37 -0.54 -14.67
C PHE A 142 11.12 -1.90 -14.01
N ARG A 143 11.99 -2.27 -13.06
CA ARG A 143 11.89 -3.49 -12.24
C ARG A 143 12.39 -3.20 -10.83
N VAL A 144 11.93 -4.00 -9.88
CA VAL A 144 12.70 -4.22 -8.64
C VAL A 144 13.77 -5.25 -8.95
N GLY A 145 15.02 -4.93 -8.63
CA GLY A 145 16.15 -5.84 -8.69
C GLY A 145 16.72 -6.11 -7.30
N TYR A 146 17.39 -7.25 -7.17
CA TYR A 146 18.26 -7.54 -6.03
C TYR A 146 19.68 -7.81 -6.53
N TRP A 147 20.68 -7.34 -5.78
CA TRP A 147 22.07 -7.58 -6.12
C TRP A 147 22.48 -8.99 -5.71
N ASN A 148 22.93 -9.80 -6.68
CA ASN A 148 23.50 -11.10 -6.40
C ASN A 148 25.01 -10.99 -6.28
N GLU A 149 25.52 -10.99 -5.04
CA GLU A 149 26.97 -10.87 -4.77
C GLU A 149 27.79 -11.99 -5.43
N ALA A 150 27.26 -13.22 -5.48
CA ALA A 150 27.98 -14.37 -6.04
C ALA A 150 28.17 -14.25 -7.56
N GLN A 151 27.21 -13.63 -8.25
CA GLN A 151 27.27 -13.41 -9.69
C GLN A 151 27.77 -12.02 -10.08
N GLY A 152 27.88 -11.11 -9.12
CA GLY A 152 28.27 -9.72 -9.35
C GLY A 152 27.33 -8.98 -10.32
N THR A 153 26.03 -9.29 -10.29
CA THR A 153 25.03 -8.70 -11.19
C THR A 153 23.68 -8.50 -10.50
N TRP A 154 22.86 -7.61 -11.08
CA TRP A 154 21.47 -7.45 -10.68
C TRP A 154 20.61 -8.59 -11.21
N GLN A 155 19.81 -9.16 -10.33
CA GLN A 155 18.77 -10.13 -10.65
C GLN A 155 17.41 -9.44 -10.58
N GLN A 156 16.62 -9.58 -11.63
CA GLN A 156 15.29 -8.96 -11.72
C GLN A 156 14.30 -9.77 -10.89
N LEU A 157 13.49 -9.10 -10.07
CA LEU A 157 12.34 -9.72 -9.43
C LEU A 157 11.10 -9.59 -10.32
N PRO A 158 10.18 -10.57 -10.30
CA PRO A 158 8.86 -10.43 -10.92
C PRO A 158 8.17 -9.19 -10.37
N SER A 159 8.11 -8.15 -11.20
CA SER A 159 7.70 -6.81 -10.78
C SER A 159 6.34 -6.48 -11.34
N LYS A 160 5.52 -5.84 -10.52
CA LYS A 160 4.27 -5.20 -10.91
C LYS A 160 4.50 -3.70 -11.03
N ILE A 161 4.04 -3.11 -12.12
CA ILE A 161 4.27 -1.69 -12.46
C ILE A 161 2.94 -0.98 -12.58
N PHE A 162 2.85 0.17 -11.93
CA PHE A 162 1.68 1.04 -11.89
C PHE A 162 2.10 2.44 -12.28
N TRP A 163 1.36 3.05 -13.19
CA TRP A 163 1.71 4.35 -13.75
C TRP A 163 0.45 5.17 -14.03
N ASN A 164 0.41 6.41 -13.54
CA ASN A 164 -0.74 7.30 -13.74
C ASN A 164 -0.47 8.44 -14.73
N GLY A 165 0.64 8.39 -15.47
CA GLY A 165 1.07 9.45 -16.38
C GLY A 165 2.08 10.44 -15.82
N ASN A 166 2.23 10.53 -14.49
CA ASN A 166 3.21 11.42 -13.85
C ASN A 166 4.07 10.74 -12.78
N GLU A 167 3.45 9.86 -11.99
CA GLU A 167 4.10 9.07 -10.94
C GLU A 167 3.69 7.62 -11.04
N GLY A 168 4.55 6.74 -10.52
CA GLY A 168 4.32 5.31 -10.53
C GLY A 168 4.94 4.61 -9.34
N ILE A 169 4.55 3.34 -9.23
CA ILE A 169 5.07 2.39 -8.25
C ILE A 169 5.51 1.14 -9.00
N VAL A 170 6.69 0.63 -8.65
CA VAL A 170 7.15 -0.71 -9.04
C VAL A 170 7.29 -1.53 -7.77
N GLU A 171 6.49 -2.58 -7.66
CA GLU A 171 6.50 -3.47 -6.51
C GLU A 171 6.95 -4.88 -6.91
N ALA A 172 7.62 -5.56 -5.99
CA ALA A 172 7.94 -6.97 -6.11
C ALA A 172 7.87 -7.65 -4.74
N GLU A 173 7.73 -8.97 -4.76
CA GLU A 173 7.76 -9.81 -3.56
C GLU A 173 9.10 -10.54 -3.49
N SER A 174 9.64 -10.66 -2.28
CA SER A 174 10.92 -11.33 -2.02
C SER A 174 10.92 -12.04 -0.68
N THR A 175 11.42 -13.27 -0.65
CA THR A 175 11.73 -13.98 0.59
C THR A 175 13.15 -13.71 1.08
N LEU A 176 13.98 -13.00 0.32
CA LEU A 176 15.33 -12.64 0.74
C LEU A 176 15.25 -11.51 1.78
N GLY A 177 15.73 -11.76 2.99
CA GLY A 177 15.60 -10.79 4.09
C GLY A 177 16.55 -9.60 3.95
N THR A 178 17.84 -9.86 4.10
CA THR A 178 18.91 -8.86 4.02
C THR A 178 19.55 -8.85 2.64
N GLY A 179 19.74 -7.66 2.07
CA GLY A 179 20.40 -7.50 0.78
C GLY A 179 20.31 -6.08 0.22
N LEU A 180 20.97 -5.89 -0.93
CA LEU A 180 20.91 -4.64 -1.68
C LEU A 180 19.80 -4.76 -2.75
N TYR A 181 18.79 -3.93 -2.63
CA TYR A 181 17.65 -3.85 -3.54
C TYR A 181 17.69 -2.55 -4.35
N SER A 182 17.03 -2.53 -5.50
CA SER A 182 17.00 -1.34 -6.34
C SER A 182 15.78 -1.27 -7.25
N LEU A 183 15.33 -0.04 -7.51
CA LEU A 183 14.62 0.27 -8.74
C LEU A 183 15.64 0.33 -9.89
N ILE A 184 15.53 -0.61 -10.82
CA ILE A 184 16.38 -0.69 -12.00
C ILE A 184 15.57 -0.47 -13.27
N TRP A 185 16.23 0.03 -14.31
CA TRP A 185 15.72 0.06 -15.68
C TRP A 185 16.50 -0.91 -16.54
N THR A 186 15.81 -1.81 -17.25
CA THR A 186 16.46 -2.79 -18.12
C THR A 186 16.42 -2.38 -19.59
N TYR A 187 17.56 -2.54 -20.26
CA TYR A 187 17.69 -2.29 -21.70
C TYR A 187 17.32 -3.52 -22.55
N GLU A 188 17.27 -4.72 -21.95
CA GLU A 188 17.15 -5.99 -22.68
C GLU A 188 15.79 -6.68 -22.55
N ALA A 189 14.95 -6.33 -21.56
CA ALA A 189 13.69 -7.03 -21.35
C ALA A 189 12.51 -6.44 -22.16
N GLU A 190 11.63 -7.34 -22.60
CA GLU A 190 10.32 -6.97 -23.14
C GLU A 190 9.45 -6.27 -22.08
N PRO A 191 8.63 -5.30 -22.51
CA PRO A 191 7.75 -4.54 -21.63
C PRO A 191 6.65 -5.44 -21.06
N LEU A 192 6.66 -5.67 -19.75
CA LEU A 192 5.55 -6.32 -19.03
C LEU A 192 4.93 -5.31 -18.06
N LEU A 193 3.77 -4.76 -18.40
CA LEU A 193 2.93 -4.05 -17.43
C LEU A 193 2.23 -5.07 -16.53
N SER A 194 1.95 -4.68 -15.30
CA SER A 194 0.84 -5.31 -14.59
C SER A 194 -0.43 -5.03 -15.39
N ASN A 195 -1.12 -6.08 -15.83
CA ASN A 195 -2.40 -5.96 -16.50
C ASN A 195 -3.53 -5.70 -15.50
N LEU A 196 -3.45 -4.60 -14.74
CA LEU A 196 -4.64 -4.09 -14.06
C LEU A 196 -5.37 -3.22 -15.06
N ALA A 197 -6.62 -3.57 -15.32
CA ALA A 197 -7.52 -2.70 -16.07
C ALA A 197 -7.69 -1.38 -15.31
N ASP A 198 -7.86 -0.27 -16.04
CA ASP A 198 -7.95 1.09 -15.48
C ASP A 198 -9.08 1.25 -14.44
N ASP A 199 -10.07 0.36 -14.45
CA ASP A 199 -11.20 0.34 -13.53
C ASP A 199 -11.01 -0.61 -12.32
N GLU A 200 -10.04 -1.53 -12.36
CA GLU A 200 -9.85 -2.53 -11.31
C GLU A 200 -9.38 -1.90 -9.99
N ILE A 201 -9.90 -2.42 -8.87
CA ILE A 201 -9.52 -2.03 -7.51
C ILE A 201 -8.92 -3.24 -6.80
N ARG A 202 -7.69 -3.09 -6.34
CA ARG A 202 -6.99 -4.13 -5.57
C ARG A 202 -7.42 -4.09 -4.12
N LEU A 203 -7.64 -5.26 -3.53
CA LEU A 203 -7.83 -5.40 -2.10
C LEU A 203 -6.57 -5.99 -1.48
N MET A 204 -6.02 -5.30 -0.49
CA MET A 204 -4.96 -5.78 0.36
C MET A 204 -5.50 -5.88 1.77
N VAL A 205 -5.59 -7.09 2.32
CA VAL A 205 -5.90 -7.28 3.75
C VAL A 205 -4.60 -7.65 4.41
N ASN A 206 -4.18 -6.90 5.43
CA ASN A 206 -2.96 -7.22 6.18
C ASN A 206 -1.73 -7.39 5.26
N TYR A 207 -1.64 -6.52 4.23
CA TYR A 207 -0.66 -6.52 3.13
C TYR A 207 -0.68 -7.71 2.17
N GLN A 208 -1.59 -8.67 2.37
CA GLN A 208 -1.81 -9.77 1.44
C GLN A 208 -2.88 -9.42 0.42
N GLN A 209 -2.61 -9.71 -0.86
CA GLN A 209 -3.56 -9.43 -1.92
C GLN A 209 -4.70 -10.44 -1.88
N VAL A 210 -5.93 -9.95 -1.67
CA VAL A 210 -7.13 -10.77 -1.69
C VAL A 210 -7.77 -10.69 -3.06
N LYS A 211 -7.95 -11.85 -3.69
CA LYS A 211 -8.68 -11.95 -4.96
C LYS A 211 -10.17 -12.06 -4.67
N SER A 212 -10.96 -11.22 -5.33
CA SER A 212 -12.42 -11.28 -5.27
C SER A 212 -12.96 -11.91 -6.55
N ALA A 213 -13.97 -12.77 -6.43
CA ALA A 213 -14.66 -13.33 -7.61
C ALA A 213 -15.44 -12.26 -8.39
N VAL A 214 -15.91 -11.22 -7.71
CA VAL A 214 -16.52 -10.03 -8.33
C VAL A 214 -15.73 -8.80 -7.93
N ALA A 215 -15.32 -7.99 -8.92
CA ALA A 215 -14.44 -6.87 -8.68
C ALA A 215 -15.11 -5.81 -7.78
N PRO A 216 -14.39 -5.26 -6.78
CA PRO A 216 -14.81 -4.03 -6.12
C PRO A 216 -14.89 -2.89 -7.12
N TYR A 217 -15.73 -1.89 -6.83
CA TYR A 217 -15.89 -0.72 -7.70
C TYR A 217 -16.04 0.56 -6.89
N LEU A 218 -15.88 1.70 -7.57
CA LEU A 218 -16.18 3.02 -7.00
C LEU A 218 -17.61 3.42 -7.33
N LYS A 219 -18.35 3.89 -6.32
CA LYS A 219 -19.66 4.52 -6.44
C LYS A 219 -19.66 5.81 -5.64
N ASP A 220 -19.86 6.94 -6.32
CA ASP A 220 -19.85 8.30 -5.73
C ASP A 220 -18.65 8.55 -4.79
N GLY A 221 -17.45 8.16 -5.23
CA GLY A 221 -16.21 8.33 -4.46
C GLY A 221 -16.02 7.35 -3.29
N ARG A 222 -16.85 6.32 -3.18
CA ARG A 222 -16.76 5.27 -2.16
C ARG A 222 -16.50 3.91 -2.78
N THR A 223 -15.61 3.13 -2.16
CA THR A 223 -15.35 1.76 -2.59
C THR A 223 -16.46 0.83 -2.10
N MET A 224 -17.11 0.18 -3.05
CA MET A 224 -18.06 -0.91 -2.85
C MET A 224 -17.31 -2.23 -2.96
N VAL A 225 -17.41 -3.06 -1.92
CA VAL A 225 -16.71 -4.36 -1.86
C VAL A 225 -17.72 -5.47 -1.61
N PRO A 226 -17.50 -6.67 -2.19
CA PRO A 226 -18.34 -7.83 -1.88
C PRO A 226 -18.31 -8.16 -0.38
N LEU A 227 -19.50 -8.24 0.21
CA LEU A 227 -19.70 -8.49 1.63
C LEU A 227 -18.99 -9.76 2.11
N ARG A 228 -19.03 -10.83 1.29
CA ARG A 228 -18.41 -12.13 1.62
C ARG A 228 -16.91 -12.00 1.90
N ILE A 229 -16.20 -11.26 1.03
CA ILE A 229 -14.75 -11.07 1.16
C ILE A 229 -14.47 -10.33 2.47
N ILE A 230 -15.13 -9.20 2.71
CA ILE A 230 -14.90 -8.41 3.92
C ILE A 230 -15.27 -9.18 5.19
N GLY A 231 -16.37 -9.92 5.20
CA GLY A 231 -16.76 -10.76 6.34
C GLY A 231 -15.68 -11.79 6.66
N GLN A 232 -15.24 -12.57 5.66
CA GLN A 232 -14.19 -13.57 5.82
C GLN A 232 -12.86 -12.97 6.31
N GLU A 233 -12.38 -11.96 5.62
CA GLU A 233 -11.07 -11.34 5.86
C GLU A 233 -11.01 -10.58 7.20
N LEU A 234 -12.14 -10.01 7.65
CA LEU A 234 -12.24 -9.38 8.96
C LEU A 234 -12.56 -10.37 10.09
N GLY A 235 -12.77 -11.65 9.78
CA GLY A 235 -13.15 -12.68 10.75
C GLY A 235 -14.57 -12.51 11.32
N ALA A 236 -15.47 -11.90 10.56
CA ALA A 236 -16.86 -11.69 10.93
C ALA A 236 -17.77 -12.79 10.33
N GLN A 237 -18.67 -13.33 11.14
CA GLN A 237 -19.74 -14.18 10.67
C GLN A 237 -20.80 -13.32 9.97
N VAL A 238 -21.21 -13.73 8.78
CA VAL A 238 -22.20 -13.00 7.98
C VAL A 238 -23.47 -13.83 7.89
N SER A 239 -24.61 -13.24 8.26
CA SER A 239 -25.94 -13.80 8.07
C SER A 239 -26.83 -12.84 7.27
N TRP A 240 -27.85 -13.40 6.64
CA TRP A 240 -28.80 -12.69 5.79
C TRP A 240 -30.23 -13.00 6.21
N ASP A 241 -31.00 -11.95 6.47
CA ASP A 241 -32.45 -12.03 6.66
C ASP A 241 -33.15 -11.64 5.36
N THR A 242 -33.75 -12.62 4.70
CA THR A 242 -34.49 -12.43 3.46
C THR A 242 -35.74 -11.56 3.60
N LYS A 243 -36.42 -11.56 4.77
CA LYS A 243 -37.68 -10.84 4.97
C LYS A 243 -37.43 -9.35 5.11
N GLU A 244 -36.37 -8.99 5.82
CA GLU A 244 -36.00 -7.61 6.04
C GLU A 244 -35.01 -7.07 5.00
N SER A 245 -34.46 -7.93 4.13
CA SER A 245 -33.29 -7.61 3.31
C SER A 245 -32.13 -7.07 4.15
N ARG A 246 -31.92 -7.71 5.30
CA ARG A 246 -30.96 -7.29 6.33
C ARG A 246 -29.72 -8.17 6.30
N ILE A 247 -28.57 -7.51 6.31
CA ILE A 247 -27.26 -8.10 6.53
C ILE A 247 -26.94 -7.98 8.01
N GLU A 248 -26.43 -9.05 8.60
CA GLU A 248 -25.91 -9.03 9.97
C GLU A 248 -24.48 -9.59 9.99
N LEU A 249 -23.54 -8.80 10.50
CA LEU A 249 -22.14 -9.17 10.66
C LEU A 249 -21.81 -9.25 12.16
N VAL A 250 -21.27 -10.38 12.61
CA VAL A 250 -20.91 -10.61 14.01
C VAL A 250 -19.40 -10.87 14.10
N LYS A 251 -18.69 -10.04 14.88
CA LYS A 251 -17.26 -10.21 15.17
C LYS A 251 -17.01 -10.07 16.67
N GLY A 252 -16.73 -11.18 17.34
CA GLY A 252 -16.57 -11.19 18.79
C GLY A 252 -17.85 -10.75 19.49
N LYS A 253 -17.83 -9.58 20.12
CA LYS A 253 -19.01 -8.98 20.79
C LYS A 253 -19.72 -7.93 19.93
N ASP A 254 -19.10 -7.49 18.84
CA ASP A 254 -19.67 -6.47 17.97
C ASP A 254 -20.62 -7.12 16.96
N THR A 255 -21.83 -6.57 16.86
CA THR A 255 -22.84 -6.92 15.87
C THR A 255 -23.18 -5.69 15.03
N LEU A 256 -23.06 -5.82 13.71
CA LEU A 256 -23.39 -4.77 12.75
C LEU A 256 -24.58 -5.23 11.89
N LYS A 257 -25.66 -4.45 11.88
CA LYS A 257 -26.85 -4.69 11.05
C LYS A 257 -26.96 -3.60 9.99
N LEU A 258 -27.12 -4.01 8.74
CA LEU A 258 -27.25 -3.16 7.56
C LEU A 258 -28.47 -3.59 6.75
N TRP A 259 -29.15 -2.68 6.08
CA TRP A 259 -30.29 -3.00 5.21
C TRP A 259 -29.97 -2.64 3.77
N VAL A 260 -30.24 -3.56 2.85
CA VAL A 260 -30.02 -3.31 1.42
C VAL A 260 -30.94 -2.19 0.94
N GLY A 261 -30.36 -1.24 0.20
CA GLY A 261 -31.04 -0.06 -0.32
C GLY A 261 -31.31 1.03 0.71
N GLN A 262 -30.84 0.90 1.94
CA GLN A 262 -31.13 1.86 3.02
C GLN A 262 -29.85 2.38 3.69
N PRO A 263 -29.80 3.66 4.08
CA PRO A 263 -28.70 4.23 4.87
C PRO A 263 -28.82 3.90 6.36
N LYS A 264 -29.57 2.83 6.71
CA LYS A 264 -29.83 2.41 8.08
C LYS A 264 -28.73 1.44 8.51
N VAL A 265 -28.09 1.76 9.64
CA VAL A 265 -27.02 0.94 10.23
C VAL A 265 -27.16 0.91 11.74
N LEU A 266 -27.16 -0.28 12.32
CA LEU A 266 -27.10 -0.46 13.77
C LEU A 266 -25.79 -1.16 14.16
N LYS A 267 -25.08 -0.64 15.15
CA LYS A 267 -23.99 -1.33 15.83
C LYS A 267 -24.46 -1.67 17.24
N ASN A 268 -24.43 -2.95 17.60
CA ASN A 268 -24.89 -3.46 18.89
C ASN A 268 -26.32 -2.98 19.22
N ASP A 269 -27.21 -3.05 18.23
CA ASP A 269 -28.61 -2.59 18.27
C ASP A 269 -28.83 -1.08 18.46
N GLU A 270 -27.77 -0.28 18.48
CA GLU A 270 -27.84 1.18 18.51
C GLU A 270 -27.54 1.80 17.15
N PRO A 271 -28.20 2.90 16.75
CA PRO A 271 -27.88 3.62 15.52
C PRO A 271 -26.42 4.06 15.46
N LEU A 272 -25.70 3.65 14.42
CA LEU A 272 -24.28 4.01 14.27
C LEU A 272 -24.16 5.40 13.65
N ALA A 273 -23.90 6.43 14.45
CA ALA A 273 -23.56 7.76 13.94
C ALA A 273 -22.08 7.81 13.51
N THR A 274 -21.80 7.68 12.21
CA THR A 274 -20.45 7.80 11.65
C THR A 274 -20.45 8.60 10.35
N ASN A 275 -19.39 9.37 10.12
CA ASN A 275 -19.14 10.08 8.85
C ASN A 275 -18.96 9.12 7.66
N ALA A 276 -18.77 7.82 7.95
CA ALA A 276 -18.74 6.77 6.95
C ALA A 276 -20.14 6.38 6.42
N LEU A 277 -21.24 6.87 7.01
CA LEU A 277 -22.58 6.73 6.45
C LEU A 277 -22.78 7.62 5.22
N SER A 278 -23.66 7.21 4.32
CA SER A 278 -24.12 8.00 3.18
C SER A 278 -25.53 7.58 2.81
N ASP A 279 -26.35 8.58 2.47
CA ASP A 279 -27.72 8.37 2.00
C ASP A 279 -27.77 7.85 0.56
N THR A 280 -26.69 8.00 -0.22
CA THR A 280 -26.62 7.62 -1.63
C THR A 280 -25.82 6.34 -1.88
N VAL A 281 -24.85 6.05 -1.01
CA VAL A 281 -24.00 4.85 -1.11
C VAL A 281 -24.32 3.91 0.05
N VAL A 282 -25.32 3.07 -0.22
CA VAL A 282 -25.90 2.10 0.71
C VAL A 282 -25.55 0.67 0.26
N PRO A 283 -25.73 -0.35 1.13
CA PRO A 283 -25.60 -1.74 0.71
C PRO A 283 -26.51 -2.05 -0.48
N GLU A 284 -26.01 -2.76 -1.48
CA GLU A 284 -26.78 -3.09 -2.68
C GLU A 284 -26.47 -4.49 -3.18
N ILE A 285 -27.36 -5.04 -4.00
CA ILE A 285 -27.16 -6.33 -4.65
C ILE A 285 -26.97 -6.07 -6.13
N THR A 286 -25.79 -6.39 -6.65
CA THR A 286 -25.42 -6.22 -8.06
C THR A 286 -24.79 -7.51 -8.54
N GLN A 287 -25.22 -7.99 -9.72
CA GLN A 287 -24.71 -9.23 -10.32
C GLN A 287 -24.77 -10.44 -9.37
N GLY A 288 -25.84 -10.53 -8.56
CA GLY A 288 -26.04 -11.62 -7.61
C GLY A 288 -25.13 -11.60 -6.38
N SER A 289 -24.36 -10.53 -6.17
CA SER A 289 -23.52 -10.33 -4.99
C SER A 289 -23.95 -9.11 -4.19
N THR A 290 -23.92 -9.23 -2.86
CA THR A 290 -24.15 -8.10 -1.96
C THR A 290 -22.86 -7.28 -1.83
N PHE A 291 -22.94 -6.01 -2.15
CA PHE A 291 -21.88 -5.02 -2.00
C PHE A 291 -22.19 -4.09 -0.83
N VAL A 292 -21.15 -3.71 -0.11
CA VAL A 292 -21.23 -2.82 1.04
C VAL A 292 -20.18 -1.71 0.92
N PRO A 293 -20.46 -0.50 1.43
CA PRO A 293 -19.45 0.55 1.52
C PRO A 293 -18.33 0.08 2.46
N LEU A 294 -17.11 -0.08 1.94
CA LEU A 294 -16.03 -0.71 2.70
C LEU A 294 -15.71 0.01 4.01
N ARG A 295 -15.56 1.33 3.95
CA ARG A 295 -15.18 2.14 5.12
C ARG A 295 -16.21 2.01 6.25
N LEU A 296 -17.50 1.95 5.91
CA LEU A 296 -18.58 1.77 6.89
C LEU A 296 -18.41 0.45 7.65
N VAL A 297 -18.20 -0.66 6.94
CA VAL A 297 -18.05 -1.98 7.56
C VAL A 297 -16.75 -2.08 8.34
N ALA A 298 -15.66 -1.56 7.80
CA ALA A 298 -14.36 -1.58 8.47
C ALA A 298 -14.38 -0.77 9.77
N ASP A 299 -14.87 0.48 9.74
CA ASP A 299 -14.96 1.35 10.93
C ASP A 299 -15.83 0.70 12.01
N ALA A 300 -16.98 0.14 11.62
CA ALA A 300 -17.89 -0.53 12.54
C ALA A 300 -17.27 -1.77 13.20
N LEU A 301 -16.42 -2.52 12.48
CA LEU A 301 -15.73 -3.72 12.95
C LEU A 301 -14.31 -3.46 13.49
N GLY A 302 -13.93 -2.19 13.68
CA GLY A 302 -12.65 -1.80 14.27
C GLY A 302 -11.43 -2.05 13.36
N ALA A 303 -11.64 -2.22 12.06
CA ALA A 303 -10.59 -2.29 11.04
C ALA A 303 -10.25 -0.89 10.52
N THR A 304 -9.04 -0.75 9.95
CA THR A 304 -8.59 0.47 9.28
C THR A 304 -8.63 0.30 7.78
N VAL A 305 -8.89 1.39 7.03
CA VAL A 305 -8.94 1.39 5.57
C VAL A 305 -8.12 2.55 5.03
N ASN A 306 -7.15 2.26 4.17
CA ASN A 306 -6.36 3.23 3.44
C ASN A 306 -6.48 3.04 1.92
N TRP A 307 -6.45 4.13 1.17
CA TRP A 307 -6.48 4.10 -0.30
C TRP A 307 -5.14 4.58 -0.86
N GLU A 308 -4.51 3.74 -1.69
CA GLU A 308 -3.36 4.12 -2.51
C GLU A 308 -3.83 4.34 -3.95
N GLY A 309 -3.84 5.60 -4.37
CA GLY A 309 -4.36 5.99 -5.68
C GLY A 309 -3.49 5.53 -6.85
N LYS A 310 -2.16 5.46 -6.67
CA LYS A 310 -1.23 5.08 -7.76
C LYS A 310 -1.43 3.63 -8.17
N THR A 311 -1.70 2.76 -7.21
CA THR A 311 -1.89 1.32 -7.45
C THR A 311 -3.36 0.91 -7.44
N ARG A 312 -4.28 1.87 -7.26
CA ARG A 312 -5.72 1.65 -7.04
C ARG A 312 -5.99 0.57 -5.99
N THR A 313 -5.23 0.63 -4.90
CA THR A 313 -5.25 -0.39 -3.85
C THR A 313 -5.95 0.12 -2.63
N VAL A 314 -6.93 -0.65 -2.15
CA VAL A 314 -7.45 -0.49 -0.80
C VAL A 314 -6.70 -1.41 0.15
N TYR A 315 -6.05 -0.82 1.14
CA TYR A 315 -5.44 -1.53 2.26
C TYR A 315 -6.41 -1.59 3.43
N ILE A 316 -6.62 -2.77 3.96
CA ILE A 316 -7.48 -3.07 5.10
C ILE A 316 -6.57 -3.64 6.19
N GLY A 317 -6.48 -2.96 7.33
CA GLY A 317 -5.74 -3.41 8.49
C GLY A 317 -6.68 -3.92 9.57
N THR A 318 -6.50 -5.15 10.03
CA THR A 318 -7.19 -5.64 11.22
C THR A 318 -6.36 -5.34 12.46
N LYS A 319 -6.95 -4.74 13.50
CA LYS A 319 -6.32 -4.71 14.81
C LYS A 319 -6.26 -6.15 15.35
N GLN A 320 -5.05 -6.65 15.62
CA GLN A 320 -4.84 -7.91 16.36
C GLN A 320 -5.14 -7.69 17.85
#